data_AF-A0A7D4BGZ5-F1
#
_entry.id   AF-A0A7D4BGZ5-F1
#
_cell.length_a   1.000
_cell.length_b   1.000
_cell.length_c   1.000
_cell.angle_alpha   90.00
_cell.angle_beta   90.00
_cell.angle_gamma   90.00
#
_symmetry.space_group_name_H-M   'P 1'
#
loop_
_entity.id
_entity.type
_entity.pdbx_description
1 polymer ?
#
loop_
_entity_poly.entity_id
_entity_poly.type
_entity_poly.pdbx_seq_one_letter_code
_entity_poly.pdbx_strand_id
1 'polypeptide(L)'
;MSVHFAAARSTSHSPIARALAKKACARAANDNGDAARMAAEASSFDHMMRAALKHFAEHGMGAAEAARRQAEQAHFTGDVAGYEWWLGVCRTLDRRLADRVQRRLATRDMLIY
;
A
#
# COMPACT_ATOMS: atom_id res chain seq x y z
N MET A 1 8.08 -9.65 63.87
CA MET A 1 7.77 -8.24 63.55
C MET A 1 7.79 -8.10 62.03
N SER A 2 6.64 -7.88 61.39
CA SER A 2 6.53 -7.79 59.92
C SER A 2 6.50 -6.33 59.49
N VAL A 3 7.36 -5.96 58.54
CA VAL A 3 7.39 -4.62 57.94
C VAL A 3 6.59 -4.67 56.64
N HIS A 4 5.56 -3.83 56.50
CA HIS A 4 4.79 -3.72 55.26
C HIS A 4 5.38 -2.64 54.36
N PHE A 5 5.74 -3.02 53.13
CA PHE A 5 6.21 -2.09 52.10
C PHE A 5 5.02 -1.40 51.43
N ALA A 6 4.84 -0.11 51.68
CA ALA A 6 3.83 0.72 51.02
C ALA A 6 4.48 1.53 49.89
N ALA A 7 4.61 0.94 48.70
CA ALA A 7 5.07 1.68 47.52
C ALA A 7 4.08 2.82 47.20
N ALA A 8 4.58 4.04 47.01
CA ALA A 8 3.77 5.11 46.43
C ALA A 8 3.39 4.69 45.00
N ARG A 9 2.13 4.31 44.77
CA ARG A 9 1.64 3.82 43.46
C ARG A 9 1.03 4.92 42.59
N SER A 10 1.12 6.18 43.00
CA SER A 10 0.58 7.31 42.22
C SER A 10 1.66 8.00 41.39
N THR A 11 1.29 8.52 40.22
CA THR A 11 2.17 9.35 39.36
C THR A 11 2.58 10.67 40.03
N SER A 12 1.79 11.13 41.01
CA SER A 12 2.09 12.29 41.85
C SER A 12 3.25 12.03 42.82
N HIS A 13 3.39 10.82 43.37
CA HIS A 13 4.37 10.51 44.41
C HIS A 13 5.43 9.48 44.02
N SER A 14 5.34 8.88 42.84
CA SER A 14 6.32 7.91 42.35
C SER A 14 6.95 8.33 41.02
N PRO A 15 8.29 8.51 40.98
CA PRO A 15 8.99 8.83 39.74
C PRO A 15 8.90 7.69 38.72
N ILE A 16 8.84 6.43 39.17
CA ILE A 16 8.65 5.25 38.31
C ILE A 16 7.25 5.27 37.68
N ALA A 17 6.21 5.49 38.47
CA ALA A 17 4.83 5.58 37.97
C ALA A 17 4.67 6.74 36.97
N ARG A 18 5.31 7.88 37.24
CA ARG A 18 5.31 9.05 36.35
C ARG A 18 6.01 8.78 35.02
N ALA A 19 7.15 8.10 35.05
CA ALA A 19 7.90 7.73 33.84
C ALA A 19 7.11 6.73 32.97
N LEU A 20 6.47 5.74 33.58
CA LEU A 20 5.63 4.77 32.88
C LEU A 20 4.38 5.40 32.27
N ALA A 21 3.71 6.32 32.99
CA ALA A 21 2.55 7.04 32.47
C ALA A 21 2.87 7.91 31.25
N LYS A 22 4.04 8.58 31.24
CA LYS A 22 4.51 9.31 30.05
C LYS A 22 4.72 8.39 28.85
N LYS A 23 5.25 7.18 29.07
CA LYS A 23 5.48 6.19 28.00
C LYS A 23 4.17 5.64 27.44
N ALA A 24 3.13 5.50 28.25
CA ALA A 24 1.82 5.01 27.82
C ALA A 24 1.06 5.98 26.90
N CYS A 25 1.38 7.29 26.91
CA CYS A 25 0.80 8.27 25.98
C CYS A 25 1.42 8.23 24.57
N ALA A 26 2.53 7.51 24.36
CA ALA A 26 3.08 7.32 23.03
C ALA A 26 2.30 6.20 22.33
N ARG A 27 1.45 6.58 21.37
CA ARG A 27 0.70 5.65 20.51
C ARG A 27 1.69 4.74 19.79
N ALA A 28 1.41 3.44 19.73
CA ALA A 28 2.29 2.52 19.04
C ALA A 28 2.24 2.84 17.54
N ALA A 29 3.39 2.78 16.86
CA ALA A 29 3.46 3.14 15.43
C ALA A 29 2.60 2.24 14.52
N ASN A 30 2.12 1.10 15.04
CA ASN A 30 1.22 0.16 14.39
C ASN A 30 -0.28 0.36 14.76
N ASP A 31 -0.64 1.36 15.56
CA ASP A 31 -2.03 1.63 15.91
C ASP A 31 -2.75 2.35 14.76
N ASN A 32 -3.39 1.57 13.88
CA ASN A 32 -4.11 2.02 12.69
C ASN A 32 -5.42 2.80 12.94
N GLY A 33 -5.59 3.42 14.11
CA GLY A 33 -6.83 4.10 14.54
C GLY A 33 -7.36 5.21 13.61
N ASP A 34 -6.59 5.70 12.63
CA ASP A 34 -7.04 6.67 11.61
C ASP A 34 -7.33 6.03 10.23
N ALA A 35 -7.15 4.71 10.09
CA ALA A 35 -7.35 4.00 8.82
C ALA A 35 -8.81 4.06 8.32
N ALA A 36 -9.78 4.13 9.24
CA ALA A 36 -11.19 4.25 8.89
C ALA A 36 -11.53 5.58 8.19
N ARG A 37 -10.77 6.65 8.45
CA ARG A 37 -10.99 7.97 7.87
C ARG A 37 -10.35 8.12 6.47
N MET A 38 -9.29 7.36 6.20
CA MET A 38 -8.65 7.29 4.86
C MET A 38 -9.38 6.36 3.88
N ALA A 39 -10.24 5.45 4.36
CA ALA A 39 -10.97 4.50 3.53
C ALA A 39 -12.07 5.14 2.65
N ALA A 40 -12.57 6.33 3.02
CA ALA A 40 -13.69 6.98 2.32
C ALA A 40 -13.28 7.65 0.99
N GLU A 41 -12.02 8.08 0.82
CA GLU A 41 -11.50 8.65 -0.42
C GLU A 41 -10.96 7.58 -1.40
N ALA A 42 -10.91 6.31 -0.96
CA ALA A 42 -10.12 5.26 -1.60
C ALA A 42 -10.90 4.35 -2.57
N SER A 43 -12.16 4.60 -2.92
CA SER A 43 -12.99 3.63 -3.68
C SER A 43 -12.36 3.11 -4.98
N SER A 44 -11.85 3.99 -5.85
CA SER A 44 -11.22 3.56 -7.13
C SER A 44 -9.80 3.02 -6.93
N PHE A 45 -9.04 3.60 -5.99
CA PHE A 45 -7.69 3.12 -5.66
C PHE A 45 -7.74 1.73 -5.02
N ASP A 46 -8.73 1.48 -4.18
CA ASP A 46 -9.00 0.20 -3.54
C ASP A 46 -9.41 -0.88 -4.55
N HIS A 47 -10.18 -0.53 -5.59
CA HIS A 47 -10.46 -1.47 -6.68
C HIS A 47 -9.19 -1.91 -7.41
N MET A 48 -8.32 -0.98 -7.79
CA MET A 48 -7.06 -1.30 -8.47
C MET A 48 -6.08 -2.04 -7.56
N MET A 49 -6.01 -1.66 -6.28
CA MET A 49 -5.23 -2.36 -5.26
C MET A 49 -5.69 -3.81 -5.09
N ARG A 50 -6.99 -4.06 -4.99
CA ARG A 50 -7.55 -5.42 -4.90
C ARG A 50 -7.23 -6.25 -6.14
N ALA A 51 -7.33 -5.66 -7.34
CA ALA A 51 -6.97 -6.34 -8.58
C ALA A 51 -5.48 -6.69 -8.61
N ALA A 52 -4.60 -5.75 -8.21
CA ALA A 52 -3.17 -5.97 -8.10
C ALA A 52 -2.81 -7.07 -7.09
N LEU A 53 -3.45 -7.09 -5.92
CA LEU A 53 -3.24 -8.12 -4.91
C LEU A 53 -3.69 -9.50 -5.38
N LYS A 54 -4.84 -9.60 -6.06
CA LYS A 54 -5.28 -10.86 -6.68
C LYS A 54 -4.27 -11.35 -7.72
N HIS A 55 -3.81 -10.45 -8.58
CA HIS A 55 -2.82 -10.78 -9.60
C HIS A 55 -1.47 -11.19 -9.01
N PHE A 56 -1.06 -10.55 -7.91
CA PHE A 56 0.12 -10.95 -7.14
C PHE A 56 -0.04 -12.31 -6.48
N ALA A 57 -1.22 -12.63 -5.94
CA ALA A 57 -1.48 -13.95 -5.36
C ALA A 57 -1.36 -15.07 -6.40
N GLU A 58 -1.69 -14.80 -7.67
CA GLU A 58 -1.60 -15.76 -8.77
C GLU A 58 -0.18 -15.93 -9.32
N HIS A 59 0.56 -14.83 -9.50
CA HIS A 59 1.86 -14.84 -10.21
C HIS A 59 3.09 -14.55 -9.32
N GLY A 60 2.88 -14.20 -8.05
CA GLY A 60 3.94 -13.82 -7.11
C GLY A 60 4.79 -12.66 -7.61
N MET A 61 6.12 -12.77 -7.45
CA MET A 61 7.10 -11.76 -7.87
C MET A 61 7.03 -11.43 -9.38
N GLY A 62 6.49 -12.33 -10.21
CA GLY A 62 6.31 -12.13 -11.65
C GLY A 62 5.06 -11.33 -12.05
N ALA A 63 4.21 -10.94 -11.09
CA ALA A 63 2.91 -10.32 -11.37
C ALA A 63 3.01 -8.99 -12.15
N ALA A 64 3.97 -8.14 -11.82
CA ALA A 64 4.14 -6.87 -12.54
C ALA A 64 4.49 -7.09 -14.02
N GLU A 65 5.34 -8.08 -14.31
CA GLU A 65 5.70 -8.45 -15.67
C GLU A 65 4.57 -9.15 -16.43
N ALA A 66 3.76 -9.96 -15.73
CA ALA A 66 2.57 -10.58 -16.29
C ALA A 66 1.54 -9.50 -16.69
N ALA A 67 1.20 -8.57 -15.79
CA ALA A 67 0.32 -7.44 -16.09
C ALA A 67 0.85 -6.59 -17.26
N ARG A 68 2.17 -6.34 -17.29
CA ARG A 68 2.83 -5.66 -18.42
C ARG A 68 2.55 -6.36 -19.76
N ARG A 69 2.75 -7.68 -19.82
CA ARG A 69 2.53 -8.45 -21.06
C ARG A 69 1.07 -8.37 -21.51
N GLN A 70 0.12 -8.39 -20.57
CA GLN A 70 -1.30 -8.26 -20.88
C GLN A 70 -1.66 -6.85 -21.39
N ALA A 71 -1.06 -5.81 -20.81
CA ALA A 71 -1.20 -4.44 -21.32
C ALA A 71 -0.65 -4.30 -22.74
N GLU A 72 0.57 -4.79 -22.99
CA GLU A 72 1.17 -4.78 -24.33
C GLU A 72 0.31 -5.54 -25.34
N GLN A 73 -0.21 -6.72 -24.97
CA GLN A 73 -1.10 -7.50 -25.82
C GLN A 73 -2.40 -6.74 -26.15
N ALA A 74 -3.04 -6.14 -25.15
CA ALA A 74 -4.28 -5.37 -25.33
C ALA A 74 -4.05 -4.16 -26.24
N HIS A 75 -2.93 -3.45 -26.08
CA HIS A 75 -2.53 -2.37 -26.96
C HIS A 75 -2.36 -2.85 -28.41
N PHE A 76 -1.67 -3.98 -28.63
CA PHE A 76 -1.49 -4.53 -29.98
C PHE A 76 -2.79 -5.01 -30.64
N THR A 77 -3.78 -5.43 -29.85
CA THR A 77 -5.11 -5.81 -30.37
C THR A 77 -6.07 -4.63 -30.50
N GLY A 78 -5.65 -3.41 -30.15
CA GLY A 78 -6.50 -2.22 -30.16
C GLY A 78 -7.56 -2.20 -29.04
N ASP A 79 -7.41 -3.05 -28.02
CA ASP A 79 -8.28 -3.06 -26.84
C ASP A 79 -7.82 -2.00 -25.84
N VAL A 80 -8.36 -0.79 -26.00
CA VAL A 80 -8.05 0.37 -25.16
C VAL A 80 -8.42 0.12 -23.69
N ALA A 81 -9.58 -0.49 -23.44
CA ALA A 81 -10.06 -0.74 -22.08
C ALA A 81 -9.18 -1.78 -21.37
N GLY A 82 -8.83 -2.87 -22.06
CA GLY A 82 -7.89 -3.87 -21.56
C GLY A 82 -6.50 -3.28 -21.31
N TYR A 83 -6.01 -2.42 -22.20
CA TYR A 83 -4.73 -1.74 -22.02
C TYR A 83 -4.71 -0.88 -20.76
N GLU A 84 -5.71 -0.01 -20.57
CA GLU A 84 -5.80 0.86 -19.40
C GLU A 84 -5.92 0.06 -18.10
N TRP A 85 -6.71 -1.02 -18.12
CA TRP A 85 -6.86 -1.93 -16.99
C TRP A 85 -5.54 -2.57 -16.58
N TRP A 86 -4.86 -3.24 -17.52
CA TRP A 86 -3.62 -3.95 -17.23
C TRP A 86 -2.46 -2.99 -16.93
N LEU A 87 -2.44 -1.81 -17.53
CA LEU A 87 -1.49 -0.75 -17.17
C LEU A 87 -1.74 -0.23 -15.76
N GLY A 88 -3.01 -0.09 -15.34
CA GLY A 88 -3.39 0.29 -13.97
C GLY A 88 -2.93 -0.74 -12.93
N VAL A 89 -3.16 -2.03 -13.20
CA VAL A 89 -2.66 -3.14 -12.36
C VAL A 89 -1.13 -3.13 -12.30
N CYS A 90 -0.46 -3.01 -13.46
CA CYS A 90 0.99 -2.93 -13.54
C CYS A 90 1.54 -1.73 -12.76
N ARG A 91 0.92 -0.55 -12.86
CA ARG A 91 1.34 0.67 -12.15
C ARG A 91 1.19 0.55 -10.64
N THR A 92 0.18 -0.17 -10.18
CA THR A 92 -0.06 -0.42 -8.75
C THR A 92 1.01 -1.35 -8.16
N LEU A 93 1.51 -2.31 -8.94
CA LEU A 93 2.58 -3.24 -8.53
C LEU A 93 3.99 -2.64 -8.73
N ASP A 94 4.25 -2.04 -9.89
CA ASP A 94 5.50 -1.40 -10.27
C ASP A 94 5.26 -0.20 -11.20
N ARG A 95 5.22 0.99 -10.60
CA ARG A 95 5.05 2.25 -11.31
C ARG A 95 6.13 2.49 -12.38
N ARG A 96 7.40 2.12 -12.11
CA ARG A 96 8.51 2.37 -13.05
C ARG A 96 8.39 1.48 -14.28
N LEU A 97 7.94 0.24 -14.11
CA LEU A 97 7.68 -0.67 -15.23
C LEU A 97 6.56 -0.16 -16.12
N ALA A 98 5.43 0.26 -15.53
CA ALA A 98 4.30 0.82 -16.25
C ALA A 98 4.69 2.07 -17.07
N ASP A 99 5.42 3.00 -16.45
CA ASP A 99 5.87 4.22 -17.14
C ASP A 99 6.80 3.91 -18.33
N ARG A 100 7.68 2.91 -18.20
CA ARG A 100 8.55 2.47 -19.31
C ARG A 100 7.75 1.91 -20.48
N VAL A 101 6.67 1.18 -20.21
CA VAL A 101 5.81 0.58 -21.23
C VAL A 101 5.01 1.66 -21.94
N GLN A 102 4.38 2.56 -21.19
CA GLN A 102 3.63 3.66 -21.76
C GLN A 102 4.50 4.54 -22.68
N ARG A 103 5.74 4.86 -22.27
CA ARG A 103 6.67 5.59 -23.14
C ARG A 103 7.02 4.82 -24.40
N ARG A 104 7.32 3.51 -24.27
CA ARG A 104 7.72 2.68 -25.42
C ARG A 104 6.60 2.57 -26.46
N LEU A 105 5.37 2.36 -26.00
CA LEU A 105 4.20 2.25 -26.89
C LEU A 105 3.87 3.59 -27.53
N ALA A 106 3.92 4.70 -26.78
CA ALA A 106 3.72 6.03 -27.35
C ALA A 106 4.75 6.37 -28.44
N THR A 107 6.04 6.08 -28.22
CA THR A 107 7.09 6.26 -29.23
C THR A 107 6.85 5.38 -30.46
N ARG A 108 6.38 4.14 -30.26
CA ARG A 108 6.08 3.23 -31.37
C ARG A 108 4.90 3.74 -32.19
N ASP A 109 3.83 4.22 -31.56
CA ASP A 109 2.66 4.74 -32.25
C ASP A 109 3.03 5.97 -33.10
N MET A 110 3.93 6.83 -32.62
CA MET A 110 4.47 7.96 -33.39
C MET A 110 5.32 7.55 -34.61
N LEU A 111 5.91 6.36 -34.61
CA LEU A 111 6.75 5.87 -35.72
C LEU A 111 5.95 5.14 -36.81
N ILE A 112 4.67 4.84 -36.56
CA ILE A 112 3.79 4.13 -37.49
C ILE A 112 2.95 5.12 -38.33
N TYR A 113 2.97 6.42 -38.00
CA TYR A 113 2.44 7.52 -38.81
C TYR A 113 3.54 8.19 -39.63
#